data_AF-A0A3D9UVJ3-F1
#
_entry.id   AF-A0A3D9UVJ3-F1
#
_cell.length_a   1.000
_cell.length_b   1.000
_cell.length_c   1.000
_cell.angle_alpha   90.00
_cell.angle_beta   90.00
_cell.angle_gamma   90.00
#
_symmetry.space_group_name_H-M   'P 1'
#
loop_
_entity.id
_entity.type
_entity.pdbx_description
1 polymer ?
#
loop_
_entity_poly.entity_id
_entity_poly.type
_entity_poly.pdbx_seq_one_letter_code
_entity_poly.pdbx_strand_id
1 'polypeptide(L)'
;MKMSRNFGYIRVSTDQQKLNRQVETLKQFVDKKYIYSDKASGKDMEREGFQNMLKAIRENDTLYIKSINRLGRNKQQIKEYLE
;
A
#
# COMPACT_ATOMS: atom_id res chain seq x y z
N MET A 1 25.60 -4.20 -2.31
CA MET A 1 24.31 -4.10 -1.58
C MET A 1 23.28 -3.51 -2.54
N LYS A 2 22.11 -4.15 -2.71
CA LYS A 2 20.99 -3.50 -3.41
C LYS A 2 20.50 -2.36 -2.53
N MET A 3 20.32 -1.17 -3.09
CA MET A 3 19.70 -0.06 -2.36
C MET A 3 18.26 -0.40 -2.03
N SER A 4 17.86 -0.22 -0.77
CA SER A 4 16.46 -0.31 -0.37
C SER A 4 15.65 0.80 -1.03
N ARG A 5 14.38 0.51 -1.31
CA ARG A 5 13.44 1.47 -1.86
C ARG A 5 12.23 1.62 -0.96
N ASN A 6 11.65 2.81 -1.01
CA ASN A 6 10.40 3.10 -0.34
C ASN A 6 9.23 2.83 -1.29
N PHE A 7 8.22 2.14 -0.78
CA PHE A 7 6.97 1.83 -1.46
C PHE A 7 5.81 2.44 -0.68
N GLY A 8 4.74 2.81 -1.37
CA GLY A 8 3.55 3.39 -0.77
C GLY A 8 2.31 2.61 -1.18
N TYR A 9 1.42 2.34 -0.24
CA TYR A 9 0.12 1.74 -0.55
C TYR A 9 -1.05 2.51 0.05
N ILE A 10 -2.05 2.81 -0.78
CA ILE A 10 -3.26 3.55 -0.39
C ILE A 10 -4.52 2.81 -0.81
N ARG A 11 -5.45 2.63 0.12
CA ARG A 11 -6.78 2.07 -0.16
C ARG A 11 -7.89 3.04 0.23
N VAL A 12 -8.85 3.23 -0.65
CA VAL A 12 -10.11 3.96 -0.37
C VAL A 12 -11.30 3.11 -0.78
N SER A 13 -12.43 3.19 -0.06
CA SER A 13 -13.63 2.42 -0.43
C SER A 13 -14.49 3.13 -1.47
N THR A 14 -14.54 4.48 -1.43
CA THR A 14 -15.51 5.26 -2.20
C THR A 14 -15.01 6.66 -2.57
N ASP A 15 -14.23 7.29 -1.71
CA ASP A 15 -13.88 8.72 -1.82
C ASP A 15 -12.53 8.97 -2.51
N GLN A 16 -12.60 9.53 -3.72
CA GLN A 16 -11.45 9.84 -4.56
C GLN A 16 -10.72 11.12 -4.12
N GLN A 17 -11.41 12.07 -3.47
CA GLN A 17 -10.75 13.26 -2.91
C GLN A 17 -9.84 12.88 -1.73
N LYS A 18 -10.25 11.88 -0.94
CA LYS A 18 -9.41 11.29 0.12
C LYS A 18 -8.20 10.53 -0.44
N LEU A 19 -8.25 10.03 -1.67
CA LEU A 19 -7.11 9.36 -2.31
C LEU A 19 -6.00 10.37 -2.60
N ASN A 20 -6.33 11.46 -3.29
CA ASN A 20 -5.34 12.46 -3.69
C ASN A 20 -4.58 13.05 -2.51
N ARG A 21 -5.27 13.38 -1.40
CA ARG A 21 -4.60 13.88 -0.18
C ARG A 21 -3.61 12.87 0.42
N GLN A 22 -3.94 11.58 0.38
CA GLN A 22 -3.05 10.53 0.88
C GLN A 22 -1.83 10.33 -0.03
N VAL A 23 -2.02 10.45 -1.34
CA VAL A 23 -0.93 10.43 -2.32
C VAL A 23 0.04 11.57 -2.04
N GLU A 24 -0.44 12.81 -1.84
CA GLU A 24 0.44 13.95 -1.54
C GLU A 24 1.24 13.76 -0.25
N THR A 25 0.65 13.15 0.80
CA THR A 25 1.40 12.83 2.02
C THR A 25 2.49 11.77 1.77
N LEU A 26 2.20 10.71 1.02
CA LEU A 26 3.19 9.67 0.74
C LEU A 26 4.32 10.12 -0.18
N LYS A 27 4.08 11.08 -1.07
CA LYS A 27 5.12 11.64 -1.96
C LYS A 27 6.30 12.26 -1.22
N GLN A 28 6.15 12.61 0.06
CA GLN A 28 7.25 13.11 0.89
C GLN A 28 8.26 12.01 1.25
N PHE A 29 7.87 10.74 1.14
CA PHE A 29 8.67 9.58 1.56
C PHE A 29 8.90 8.57 0.42
N VAL A 30 8.04 8.57 -0.59
CA VAL A 30 7.96 7.56 -1.64
C VAL A 30 7.88 8.24 -3.00
N ASP A 31 8.74 7.86 -3.95
CA ASP A 31 8.60 8.28 -5.35
C ASP A 31 7.23 7.89 -5.89
N LYS A 32 6.56 8.79 -6.62
CA LYS A 32 5.21 8.57 -7.18
C LYS A 32 5.06 7.25 -7.95
N LYS A 33 6.11 6.80 -8.64
CA LYS A 33 6.13 5.53 -9.41
C LYS A 33 6.07 4.26 -8.54
N TYR A 34 6.36 4.37 -7.24
CA TYR A 34 6.27 3.29 -6.25
C TYR A 34 5.07 3.46 -5.31
N ILE A 35 4.13 4.36 -5.64
CA ILE A 35 2.86 4.49 -4.94
C ILE A 35 1.79 3.69 -5.69
N TYR A 36 1.23 2.70 -5.00
CA TYR A 36 0.16 1.84 -5.47
C TYR A 36 -1.14 2.20 -4.74
N SER A 37 -2.28 2.00 -5.41
CA SER A 37 -3.57 2.28 -4.78
C SER A 37 -4.72 1.45 -5.30
N ASP A 38 -5.72 1.24 -4.45
CA ASP A 38 -6.98 0.59 -4.82
C ASP A 38 -8.21 1.37 -4.35
N LYS A 39 -9.23 1.39 -5.21
CA LYS A 39 -10.60 1.80 -4.86
C LYS A 39 -11.44 0.55 -4.59
N ALA A 40 -11.27 -0.03 -3.41
CA ALA A 40 -11.90 -1.29 -3.04
C ALA A 40 -12.20 -1.38 -1.54
N SER A 41 -13.09 -2.31 -1.19
CA SER A 41 -13.31 -2.71 0.20
C SER A 41 -12.02 -3.32 0.80
N GLY A 42 -11.96 -3.43 2.13
CA GLY A 42 -10.83 -4.10 2.80
C GLY A 42 -11.15 -5.55 3.17
N LYS A 43 -12.12 -6.19 2.48
CA LYS A 43 -12.60 -7.55 2.79
C LYS A 43 -11.56 -8.62 2.47
N ASP A 44 -10.86 -8.45 1.35
CA ASP A 44 -9.86 -9.37 0.82
C ASP A 44 -8.58 -8.60 0.43
N MET A 45 -7.53 -9.36 0.09
CA MET A 45 -6.23 -8.83 -0.34
C MET A 45 -6.02 -8.99 -1.86
N GLU A 46 -7.00 -9.48 -2.61
CA GLU A 46 -6.91 -9.76 -4.05
C GLU A 46 -7.15 -8.51 -4.91
N ARG A 47 -6.63 -7.38 -4.45
CA ARG A 47 -6.78 -6.08 -5.11
C ARG A 47 -5.59 -5.82 -6.01
N GLU A 48 -5.87 -5.36 -7.23
CA GLU A 48 -4.87 -5.21 -8.29
C GLU A 48 -3.66 -4.37 -7.86
N GLY A 49 -3.90 -3.19 -7.26
CA GLY A 49 -2.83 -2.30 -6.81
C GLY A 49 -1.96 -2.94 -5.73
N PHE A 50 -2.58 -3.62 -4.76
CA PHE A 50 -1.88 -4.35 -3.71
C PHE A 50 -1.04 -5.51 -4.27
N GLN A 51 -1.61 -6.31 -5.17
CA GLN A 51 -0.90 -7.44 -5.80
C GLN A 51 0.25 -6.97 -6.68
N ASN A 52 0.09 -5.87 -7.42
CA ASN A 52 1.16 -5.28 -8.22
C ASN A 52 2.29 -4.74 -7.35
N MET A 53 1.97 -4.15 -6.20
CA MET A 53 2.98 -3.74 -5.21
C MET A 53 3.76 -4.95 -4.69
N LEU A 54 3.09 -6.04 -4.30
CA LEU A 54 3.74 -7.25 -3.79
C LEU A 54 4.70 -7.88 -4.81
N LYS A 55 4.37 -7.82 -6.10
CA LYS A 55 5.27 -8.29 -7.18
C LYS A 55 6.51 -7.41 -7.35
N ALA A 56 6.41 -6.13 -6.98
CA ALA A 56 7.46 -5.14 -7.18
C ALA A 56 8.39 -4.98 -5.97
N ILE A 57 7.83 -5.09 -4.76
CA ILE A 57 8.56 -4.95 -3.50
C ILE A 57 9.49 -6.14 -3.28
N ARG A 58 10.64 -5.91 -2.65
CA ARG A 58 11.66 -6.92 -2.39
C ARG A 58 12.07 -6.90 -0.94
N GLU A 59 12.82 -7.92 -0.55
CA GLU A 59 13.48 -7.96 0.74
C GLU A 59 14.32 -6.69 0.96
N ASN A 60 14.22 -6.14 2.17
CA ASN A 60 14.83 -4.87 2.62
C ASN A 60 14.20 -3.58 2.08
N ASP A 61 13.14 -3.64 1.27
CA ASP A 61 12.35 -2.46 0.93
C ASP A 61 11.43 -2.04 2.09
N THR A 62 11.04 -0.77 2.14
CA THR A 62 10.16 -0.22 3.19
C THR A 62 8.79 0.12 2.63
N LEU A 63 7.73 -0.44 3.22
CA LEU A 63 6.34 -0.14 2.86
C LEU A 63 5.75 0.94 3.78
N TYR A 64 5.34 2.05 3.19
CA TYR A 64 4.61 3.13 3.83
C TYR A 64 3.10 2.98 3.60
N ILE A 65 2.36 2.91 4.70
CA ILE A 65 0.90 2.91 4.71
C ILE A 65 0.40 3.93 5.72
N LYS A 66 -0.75 4.54 5.45
CA LYS A 66 -1.36 5.49 6.40
C LYS A 66 -1.77 4.81 7.71
N SER A 67 -2.27 3.57 7.64
CA SER A 67 -2.58 2.74 8.81
C SER A 67 -2.82 1.29 8.39
N ILE A 68 -2.66 0.35 9.32
CA ILE A 68 -2.91 -1.08 9.10
C ILE A 68 -4.33 -1.36 8.57
N ASN A 69 -5.33 -0.60 9.03
CA ASN A 69 -6.73 -0.70 8.55
C ASN A 69 -6.89 -0.33 7.06
N ARG A 70 -5.89 0.32 6.46
CA ARG A 70 -5.86 0.59 5.02
C ARG A 70 -5.25 -0.57 4.24
N LEU A 71 -4.44 -1.42 4.88
CA LEU A 71 -3.96 -2.66 4.29
C LEU A 71 -5.10 -3.68 4.13
N GLY A 72 -5.87 -3.94 5.19
CA GLY A 72 -7.03 -4.84 5.18
C GLY A 72 -7.89 -4.70 6.44
N ARG A 73 -9.00 -5.45 6.53
CA ARG A 73 -9.83 -5.51 7.75
C ARG A 73 -9.64 -6.80 8.55
N ASN A 74 -9.07 -7.85 7.94
CA ASN A 74 -8.79 -9.11 8.62
C ASN A 74 -7.34 -9.09 9.16
N LYS A 75 -7.21 -9.07 10.49
CA LYS A 75 -5.90 -9.07 11.16
C LYS A 75 -5.05 -10.29 10.84
N GLN A 76 -5.68 -11.47 10.74
CA GLN A 76 -4.99 -12.72 10.45
C GLN A 76 -4.39 -12.71 9.04
N GLN A 77 -5.18 -12.30 8.05
CA GLN A 77 -4.67 -12.12 6.68
C GLN A 77 -3.56 -11.08 6.61
N ILE A 78 -3.71 -9.95 7.31
CA ILE A 78 -2.65 -8.93 7.35
C ILE A 78 -1.35 -9.52 7.91
N LYS A 79 -1.44 -10.31 8.98
CA LYS A 79 -0.28 -10.96 9.60
C LYS A 79 0.41 -11.92 8.62
N GLU A 80 -0.35 -12.76 7.93
CA GLU A 80 0.15 -13.70 6.91
C GLU A 80 0.90 -13.03 5.75
N TYR A 81 0.58 -11.77 5.42
CA TYR A 81 1.31 -11.02 4.39
C TYR A 81 2.53 -10.25 4.90
N LEU A 82 2.66 -10.07 6.21
CA LEU A 82 3.76 -9.30 6.82
C LEU A 82 4.84 -10.20 7.44
N GLU A 83 4.54 -11.48 7.64
CA GLU A 83 5.49 -12.54 8.05
C GLU A 83 6.06 -13.28 6.84
#